data_AF-A0A090APA2-F1
#
_entry.id   AF-A0A090APA2-F1
#
_cell.length_a   1.000
_cell.length_b   1.000
_cell.length_c   1.000
_cell.angle_alpha   90.00
_cell.angle_beta   90.00
_cell.angle_gamma   90.00
#
_symmetry.space_group_name_H-M   'P 1'
#
loop_
_entity.id
_entity.type
_entity.pdbx_description
1 polymer ?
#
loop_
_entity_poly.entity_id
_entity_poly.type
_entity_poly.pdbx_seq_one_letter_code
_entity_poly.pdbx_strand_id
1 'polypeptide(L)' 'MANLLHFLTDLAVNPAKQMTFIKYPHTVMTAAGLSQMEQTIIESKNRRQISSIFADTRVPMASVCGDPGPDPLPDPDPN' A
#
# COMPACT_ATOMS: atom_id res chain seq x y z
N MET A 1 2.97 2.75 -11.46
CA MET A 1 2.29 2.97 -10.16
C MET A 1 1.94 1.69 -9.41
N ALA A 2 1.37 0.64 -10.02
CA ALA A 2 1.12 -0.64 -9.31
C ALA A 2 2.40 -1.24 -8.70
N ASN A 3 3.52 -1.17 -9.43
CA ASN A 3 4.83 -1.63 -8.96
C ASN A 3 5.37 -0.80 -7.79
N LEU A 4 5.16 0.52 -7.78
CA LEU A 4 5.55 1.40 -6.68
C LEU A 4 4.79 1.10 -5.39
N LEU A 5 3.46 0.94 -5.47
CA LEU A 5 2.66 0.58 -4.31
C LEU A 5 3.09 -0.78 -3.77
N HIS A 6 3.18 -1.79 -4.63
CA HIS A 6 3.62 -3.13 -4.24
C HIS A 6 5.02 -3.10 -3.60
N PHE A 7 5.95 -2.36 -4.20
CA PHE A 7 7.30 -2.20 -3.67
C PHE A 7 7.31 -1.58 -2.27
N LEU A 8 6.57 -0.49 -2.05
CA LEU A 8 6.52 0.17 -0.74
C LEU A 8 5.81 -0.71 0.31
N THR A 9 4.75 -1.44 -0.06
CA THR A 9 4.08 -2.38 0.83
C THR A 9 5.02 -3.51 1.25
N ASP A 10 5.70 -4.13 0.30
CA ASP A 10 6.66 -5.20 0.53
C ASP A 10 7.87 -4.71 1.35
N LEU A 11 8.36 -3.49 1.07
CA LEU A 11 9.40 -2.85 1.88
C LEU A 11 8.93 -2.57 3.31
N ALA A 12 7.66 -2.21 3.52
CA ALA A 12 7.12 -1.94 4.86
C ALA A 12 7.01 -3.19 5.74
N VAL A 13 6.74 -4.36 5.14
CA VAL A 13 6.53 -5.61 5.90
C VAL A 13 7.75 -6.53 5.94
N ASN A 14 8.76 -6.30 5.08
CA ASN A 14 9.94 -7.16 4.98
C ASN A 14 11.23 -6.48 5.50
N PRO A 15 11.67 -6.77 6.74
CA PRO A 15 12.85 -6.13 7.33
C PRO A 15 14.16 -6.48 6.61
N ALA A 16 14.27 -7.65 5.99
CA ALA A 16 15.45 -8.02 5.20
C ALA A 16 15.55 -7.16 3.92
N LYS A 17 14.42 -6.85 3.30
CA LYS A 17 14.37 -5.90 2.17
C LYS A 17 14.66 -4.48 2.61
N GLN A 18 14.22 -4.05 3.80
CA GLN A 18 14.59 -2.74 4.35
C GLN A 18 16.11 -2.60 4.51
N MET A 19 16.76 -3.61 5.08
CA MET A 19 18.22 -3.61 5.25
C MET A 19 18.96 -3.57 3.91
N THR A 20 18.48 -4.32 2.93
CA THR A 20 19.05 -4.32 1.58
C THR A 20 18.83 -2.98 0.88
N PHE A 21 17.63 -2.39 1.01
CA PHE A 21 17.29 -1.09 0.46
C PHE A 21 18.14 0.04 1.04
N ILE A 22 18.44 0.01 2.34
CA ILE A 22 19.34 0.98 2.99
C ILE A 22 20.75 0.91 2.38
N LYS A 23 21.24 -0.29 2.05
CA LYS A 23 22.58 -0.49 1.48
C LYS A 23 22.65 -0.21 -0.02
N TYR A 24 21.62 -0.60 -0.77
CA TYR A 24 21.62 -0.59 -2.23
C TYR A 24 20.26 -0.11 -2.80
N PRO A 25 19.89 1.17 -2.57
CA PRO A 25 18.56 1.66 -2.92
C PRO A 25 18.28 1.56 -4.42
N HIS A 26 19.17 2.04 -5.30
CA HIS A 26 18.97 1.99 -6.76
C HIS A 26 18.85 0.57 -7.30
N THR A 27 19.69 -0.35 -6.83
CA THR A 27 19.66 -1.76 -7.27
C THR A 27 18.33 -2.41 -6.92
N VAL A 28 17.86 -2.18 -5.69
CA VAL A 28 16.60 -2.74 -5.20
C VAL A 28 15.40 -2.14 -5.96
N MET A 29 15.41 -0.83 -6.21
CA MET A 29 14.34 -0.18 -6.98
C MET A 29 14.30 -0.61 -8.45
N THR A 30 15.48 -0.77 -9.07
CA THR A 30 15.60 -1.25 -10.45
C THR A 30 15.14 -2.70 -10.56
N ALA A 31 15.53 -3.56 -9.60
CA ALA A 31 15.07 -4.95 -9.54
C ALA A 31 13.55 -5.06 -9.32
N ALA A 32 12.95 -4.11 -8.61
CA ALA A 32 11.50 -4.00 -8.44
C ALA A 32 10.76 -3.46 -9.68
N GLY A 33 11.49 -3.12 -10.76
CA GLY A 33 10.90 -2.61 -12.00
C GLY A 33 10.33 -1.19 -11.87
N LEU A 34 10.86 -0.38 -10.96
CA LEU A 34 10.45 1.02 -10.81
C LEU A 34 10.98 1.87 -11.96
N SER A 35 10.12 2.71 -12.51
CA SER A 35 10.50 3.71 -13.50
C SER A 35 11.42 4.76 -12.90
N GLN A 36 12.19 5.45 -13.74
CA GLN A 36 13.13 6.48 -13.28
C GLN A 36 12.43 7.60 -12.49
N MET A 37 11.22 7.97 -12.90
CA MET A 37 10.39 8.93 -12.15
C MET A 37 10.06 8.42 -10.73
N GLU A 38 9.62 7.16 -10.60
CA GLU A 38 9.30 6.55 -9.31
C GLU A 38 10.55 6.45 -8.40
N GLN A 39 11.72 6.15 -8.98
CA GLN A 39 13.00 6.12 -8.25
C GLN A 39 13.36 7.51 -7.68
N THR A 40 13.32 8.56 -8.53
CA THR A 40 13.63 9.93 -8.12
C THR A 40 12.71 10.44 -7.00
N ILE A 41 11.44 10.03 -7.01
CA ILE A 41 10.49 10.37 -5.96
C ILE A 41 10.85 9.72 -4.63
N ILE A 42 11.24 8.44 -4.63
CA ILE A 42 11.66 7.76 -3.40
C ILE A 42 12.95 8.40 -2.87
N GLU A 43 13.89 8.70 -3.75
CA GLU A 43 15.16 9.37 -3.42
C GLU A 43 14.98 10.77 -2.88
N SER A 44 13.96 11.50 -3.34
CA SER A 44 13.68 12.85 -2.84
C SER A 44 13.31 12.86 -1.36
N LYS A 45 12.93 11.70 -0.79
CA LYS A 45 12.44 11.52 0.60
C LYS A 45 11.31 12.49 0.96
N ASN A 46 10.69 13.11 -0.04
CA ASN A 46 9.71 14.14 0.16
C ASN A 46 8.36 13.49 0.31
N ARG A 47 7.93 13.35 1.57
CA ARG A 47 6.64 12.73 1.91
C ARG A 47 5.47 13.32 1.12
N ARG A 48 5.46 14.63 0.86
CA ARG A 48 4.38 15.30 0.09
C ARG A 48 4.37 14.88 -1.38
N GLN A 49 5.55 14.74 -1.99
CA GLN A 49 5.65 14.25 -3.37
C GLN A 49 5.25 12.78 -3.47
N ILE A 50 5.71 11.94 -2.53
CA ILE A 50 5.34 10.53 -2.45
C ILE A 50 3.82 10.39 -2.31
N SER A 51 3.18 11.13 -1.39
CA SER A 51 1.73 11.08 -1.18
C SER A 51 0.94 11.59 -2.39
N SER A 52 1.44 12.60 -3.11
CA SER A 52 0.76 13.18 -4.27
C SER A 52 0.59 12.19 -5.41
N ILE A 53 1.50 11.22 -5.55
CA ILE A 53 1.46 10.21 -6.62
C ILE A 53 0.35 9.20 -6.37
N PHE A 54 0.15 8.85 -5.10
CA PHE A 54 -0.93 7.95 -4.71
C PHE A 54 -2.29 8.66 -4.62
N ALA A 55 -2.32 9.99 -4.48
CA ALA A 55 -3.58 10.74 -4.42
C ALA A 55 -4.37 10.70 -5.74
N ASP A 56 -3.68 10.60 -6.88
CA ASP A 56 -4.31 10.43 -8.20
C ASP A 56 -4.69 8.96 -8.46
N THR A 57 -4.04 8.04 -7.73
CA THR A 57 -4.39 6.63 -7.78
C THR A 57 -5.66 6.47 -6.96
N ARG A 58 -6.83 6.38 -7.61
CA ARG A 58 -8.07 5.91 -6.98
C ARG A 58 -7.85 4.47 -6.52
N VAL A 59 -7.18 4.30 -5.38
CA VAL A 59 -7.18 3.03 -4.66
C VAL A 59 -8.61 2.93 -4.16
N PRO A 60 -9.42 1.96 -4.62
CA PRO A 60 -10.63 1.64 -3.90
C PRO A 60 -10.14 1.06 -2.57
N MET A 61 -9.89 1.94 -1.60
CA MET A 61 -10.08 1.60 -0.21
C MET A 61 -11.47 0.99 -0.20
N ALA A 62 -11.54 -0.33 -0.12
CA ALA A 62 -12.78 -1.03 0.13
C ALA A 62 -13.20 -0.55 1.53
N SER A 63 -13.88 0.59 1.57
CA SER A 63 -14.80 0.94 2.62
C SER A 63 -15.87 -0.14 2.54
N VAL A 64 -15.58 -1.29 3.15
CA VAL A 64 -16.63 -2.12 3.70
C VAL A 64 -17.17 -1.32 4.88
N CYS A 65 -17.94 -0.28 4.55
CA CYS A 65 -19.02 0.17 5.39
C CYS A 65 -20.08 -0.92 5.21
N GLY A 66 -19.82 -2.08 5.82
CA GLY A 66 -20.86 -3.06 6.02
C GLY A 66 -21.81 -2.38 6.98
N ASP A 67 -22.92 -1.90 6.45
CA ASP A 67 -24.13 -1.67 7.24
C ASP A 67 -24.35 -2.99 8.00
N PRO A 68 -24.19 -3.02 9.35
CA PRO A 68 -24.48 -4.22 10.10
C PRO A 68 -25.95 -4.51 9.83
N GLY A 69 -26.21 -5.53 9.01
CA GLY A 69 -27.57 -5.93 8.69
C GLY A 69 -28.35 -6.07 9.99
N PRO A 70 -29.64 -5.66 10.01
CA PRO A 70 -30.43 -5.65 11.23
C PRO A 70 -30.35 -7.02 11.91
N ASP A 71 -30.10 -7.00 13.22
CA ASP A 71 -30.00 -8.21 14.05
C ASP A 71 -31.18 -9.15 13.75
N PRO A 72 -30.93 -10.43 13.42
CA PRO A 72 -32.01 -11.40 13.26
C PRO A 72 -32.84 -11.43 14.53
N LEU A 73 -34.16 -11.27 14.40
CA LEU A 73 -35.08 -11.39 15.54
C LEU A 73 -34.88 -12.75 16.22
N PRO A 74 -34.94 -12.83 17.55
CA PRO A 74 -34.86 -14.11 18.26
C PRO A 74 -35.95 -15.05 17.74
N ASP A 75 -35.56 -16.27 17.36
CA ASP A 75 -36.51 -17.30 16.96
C ASP A 75 -37.56 -17.50 18.07
N PRO A 76 -38.87 -17.55 17.74
CA PRO A 76 -39.88 -17.77 18.75
C PRO A 76 -39.69 -19.16 19.36
N ASP A 77 -39.49 -19.18 20.69
CA ASP A 77 -39.40 -20.42 21.48
C ASP A 77 -40.62 -21.31 21.20
N PRO A 78 -40.42 -22.62 20.94
CA PRO A 78 -41.52 -23.53 20.70
C PRO A 78 -42.29 -23.78 22.01
N ASN A 79 -43.58 -23.45 22.00
CA ASN A 79 -44.56 -23.88 23.00
C ASN A 79 -44.83 -25.40 22.90
#